data_AF-A0A382KIS6-F1
#
_entry.id   AF-A0A382KIS6-F1
#
_cell.length_a   1.000
_cell.length_b   1.000
_cell.length_c   1.000
_cell.angle_alpha   90.00
_cell.angle_beta   90.00
_cell.angle_gamma   90.00
#
_symmetry.space_group_name_H-M   'P 1'
#
loop_
_entity.id
_entity.type
_entity.pdbx_description
1 polymer ?
#
loop_
_entity_poly.entity_id
_entity_poly.type
_entity_poly.pdbx_seq_one_letter_code
_entity_poly.pdbx_strand_id
1 'polypeptide(L)'
;NVDLYSNSELSRDDILELGHERVVIATGAKWTKSLYSSLEIPVGELNQPNVYTPDDIAAGIKINGPVLVYDFDNYYLGGVLAEKLAAQGLSVSYATPAGHASAWTIMTNEQPFVHQNLENAGIPVITQVLLQSHENDTIGLANIFTEKLQQLAAKSVLIVGLRRPNDSLYQTLISNPNATLAAGIKSVDRIGDCLAPGAIVHAIYSGHDYARNLDTTRSDLYLRDIPIAVNPPGAVI
;
A
#
# COMPACT_ATOMS: atom_id res chain seq x y z
N ASN A 1 -19.84 8.22 -26.28
CA ASN A 1 -18.37 8.14 -26.50
C ASN A 1 -17.68 7.29 -25.43
N VAL A 2 -18.41 6.51 -24.61
CA VAL A 2 -17.84 5.64 -23.59
C VAL A 2 -18.59 4.33 -23.65
N ASP A 3 -17.84 3.24 -23.76
CA ASP A 3 -18.33 1.87 -23.66
C ASP A 3 -17.68 1.23 -22.42
N LEU A 4 -18.46 0.47 -21.64
CA LEU A 4 -18.02 -0.12 -20.38
C LEU A 4 -18.15 -1.64 -20.45
N TYR A 5 -17.04 -2.33 -20.17
CA TYR A 5 -16.95 -3.79 -20.19
C TYR A 5 -16.54 -4.29 -18.79
N SER A 6 -17.50 -4.72 -17.99
CA SER A 6 -17.24 -5.37 -16.70
C SER A 6 -16.86 -6.85 -16.88
N ASN A 7 -16.15 -7.44 -15.92
CA ASN A 7 -15.73 -8.85 -15.95
C ASN A 7 -14.92 -9.23 -17.21
N SER A 8 -14.11 -8.29 -17.69
CA SER A 8 -13.29 -8.43 -18.90
C SER A 8 -11.82 -8.25 -18.53
N GLU A 9 -11.18 -9.33 -18.07
CA GLU A 9 -9.72 -9.33 -17.86
C GLU A 9 -9.04 -9.41 -19.22
N LEU A 10 -8.25 -8.39 -19.56
CA LEU A 10 -7.62 -8.26 -20.87
C LEU A 10 -6.19 -8.81 -20.86
N SER A 11 -5.88 -9.63 -21.85
CA SER A 11 -4.51 -10.00 -22.20
C SER A 11 -3.87 -8.95 -23.12
N ARG A 12 -2.57 -9.12 -23.41
CA ARG A 12 -1.88 -8.33 -24.44
C ARG A 12 -2.59 -8.44 -25.79
N ASP A 13 -2.94 -9.65 -26.20
CA ASP A 13 -3.45 -9.89 -27.55
C ASP A 13 -4.85 -9.28 -27.72
N ASP A 14 -5.70 -9.35 -26.69
CA ASP A 14 -6.99 -8.64 -26.68
C ASP A 14 -6.79 -7.13 -26.92
N ILE A 15 -5.82 -6.51 -26.23
CA ILE A 15 -5.53 -5.07 -26.37
C ILE A 15 -5.07 -4.71 -27.79
N LEU A 16 -4.24 -5.54 -28.40
CA LEU A 16 -3.75 -5.31 -29.77
C LEU A 16 -4.90 -5.40 -30.80
N GLU A 17 -5.92 -6.21 -30.53
CA GLU A 17 -7.07 -6.40 -31.43
C GLU A 17 -8.15 -5.31 -31.29
N LEU A 18 -8.22 -4.62 -30.15
CA LEU A 18 -9.24 -3.57 -29.90
C LEU A 18 -9.12 -2.33 -30.80
N GLY A 19 -7.97 -2.13 -31.47
CA GLY A 19 -7.79 -1.05 -32.45
C GLY A 19 -7.78 0.36 -31.83
N HIS A 20 -7.38 0.49 -30.56
CA HIS A 20 -7.25 1.78 -29.90
C HIS A 20 -5.87 2.43 -30.16
N GLU A 21 -5.84 3.73 -30.42
CA GLU A 21 -4.59 4.45 -30.67
C GLU A 21 -3.79 4.75 -29.39
N ARG A 22 -4.43 4.73 -28.22
CA ARG A 22 -3.79 5.03 -26.94
C ARG A 22 -4.31 4.08 -25.88
N VAL A 23 -3.39 3.45 -25.15
CA VAL A 23 -3.71 2.45 -24.13
C VAL A 23 -3.19 2.94 -22.78
N VAL A 24 -4.06 2.93 -21.77
CA VAL A 24 -3.72 3.34 -20.40
C VAL A 24 -3.96 2.19 -19.46
N ILE A 25 -2.91 1.76 -18.78
CA ILE A 25 -2.97 0.64 -17.83
C ILE A 25 -3.18 1.20 -16.42
N ALA A 26 -4.34 0.90 -15.85
CA ALA A 26 -4.78 1.33 -14.52
C ALA A 26 -5.11 0.12 -13.62
N THR A 27 -4.34 -0.95 -13.72
CA THR A 27 -4.57 -2.28 -13.11
C THR A 27 -4.29 -2.36 -11.60
N GLY A 28 -4.10 -1.23 -10.94
CA GLY A 28 -3.96 -1.14 -9.49
C GLY A 28 -2.65 -1.72 -8.93
N ALA A 29 -2.71 -2.16 -7.68
CA ALA A 29 -1.61 -2.77 -6.92
C ALA A 29 -2.14 -3.85 -5.97
N LYS A 30 -1.24 -4.65 -5.40
CA LYS A 30 -1.54 -5.71 -4.43
C LYS A 30 -0.71 -5.57 -3.17
N TRP A 31 -1.29 -5.89 -2.01
CA TRP A 31 -0.56 -5.94 -0.75
C TRP A 31 0.40 -7.12 -0.73
N THR A 32 1.56 -6.93 -0.11
CA THR A 32 2.58 -7.97 0.00
C THR A 32 2.77 -8.42 1.45
N LYS A 33 3.41 -9.58 1.62
CA LYS A 33 3.87 -10.08 2.92
C LYS A 33 5.28 -9.57 3.25
N SER A 34 5.65 -8.40 2.72
CA SER A 34 7.01 -7.87 2.84
C SER A 34 7.33 -7.51 4.29
N LEU A 35 8.55 -7.83 4.69
CA LEU A 35 9.16 -7.32 5.90
C LEU A 35 9.87 -6.00 5.61
N TYR A 36 10.11 -5.25 6.68
CA TYR A 36 10.57 -3.87 6.66
C TYR A 36 11.82 -3.75 7.52
N SER A 37 12.83 -2.99 7.07
CA SER A 37 14.02 -2.68 7.86
C SER A 37 13.90 -1.36 8.60
N SER A 38 14.82 -1.09 9.53
CA SER A 38 14.94 0.21 10.18
C SER A 38 15.26 1.37 9.24
N LEU A 39 15.72 1.08 8.01
CA LEU A 39 15.98 2.07 6.95
C LEU A 39 14.78 2.29 6.03
N GLU A 40 13.64 1.72 6.37
CA GLU A 40 12.40 1.86 5.59
C GLU A 40 12.40 1.16 4.24
N ILE A 41 13.29 0.17 4.08
CA ILE A 41 13.46 -0.59 2.85
C ILE A 41 12.95 -2.02 3.06
N PRO A 42 12.23 -2.59 2.07
CA PRO A 42 11.86 -4.00 2.09
C PRO A 42 13.09 -4.91 2.11
N VAL A 43 13.12 -5.90 3.01
CA VAL A 43 14.28 -6.81 3.18
C VAL A 43 13.96 -8.27 2.91
N GLY A 44 12.69 -8.61 2.69
CA GLY A 44 12.24 -9.97 2.44
C GLY A 44 10.73 -10.08 2.50
N GLU A 45 10.20 -11.29 2.42
CA GLU A 45 8.77 -11.58 2.58
C GLU A 45 8.57 -12.75 3.53
N LEU A 46 7.57 -12.66 4.40
CA LEU A 46 7.19 -13.72 5.34
C LEU A 46 6.14 -14.64 4.70
N ASN A 47 6.55 -15.35 3.66
CA ASN A 47 5.68 -16.21 2.84
C ASN A 47 5.47 -17.59 3.47
N GLN A 48 4.53 -17.69 4.39
CA GLN A 48 4.23 -18.94 5.09
C GLN A 48 2.74 -19.03 5.49
N PRO A 49 2.27 -20.21 5.96
CA PRO A 49 0.91 -20.36 6.49
C PRO A 49 0.62 -19.38 7.63
N ASN A 50 -0.65 -19.00 7.78
CA ASN A 50 -1.14 -18.07 8.80
C ASN A 50 -0.57 -16.64 8.75
N VAL A 51 0.16 -16.28 7.69
CA VAL A 51 0.52 -14.88 7.39
C VAL A 51 -0.36 -14.40 6.25
N TYR A 52 -1.02 -13.26 6.45
CA TYR A 52 -2.06 -12.72 5.60
C TYR A 52 -1.77 -11.27 5.22
N THR A 53 -2.42 -10.81 4.16
CA THR A 53 -2.45 -9.40 3.74
C THR A 53 -3.88 -8.85 3.76
N PRO A 54 -4.08 -7.53 3.62
CA PRO A 54 -5.41 -6.97 3.42
C PRO A 54 -6.19 -7.58 2.25
N ASP A 55 -5.52 -8.00 1.18
CA ASP A 55 -6.16 -8.67 0.04
C ASP A 55 -6.77 -10.01 0.46
N ASP A 56 -6.11 -10.76 1.34
CA ASP A 56 -6.66 -12.01 1.89
C ASP A 56 -7.94 -11.76 2.70
N ILE A 57 -7.97 -10.70 3.51
CA ILE A 57 -9.16 -10.29 4.26
C ILE A 57 -10.29 -9.86 3.33
N ALA A 58 -9.97 -9.10 2.29
CA ALA A 58 -10.94 -8.64 1.29
C ALA A 58 -11.52 -9.82 0.49
N ALA A 59 -10.72 -10.86 0.23
CA ALA A 59 -11.15 -12.11 -0.39
C ALA A 59 -12.00 -13.01 0.54
N GLY A 60 -12.22 -12.60 1.79
CA GLY A 60 -13.04 -13.34 2.76
C GLY A 60 -12.33 -14.52 3.42
N ILE A 61 -11.00 -14.57 3.36
CA ILE A 61 -10.23 -15.61 4.05
C ILE A 61 -10.42 -15.45 5.56
N LYS A 62 -10.76 -16.54 6.24
CA LYS A 62 -10.91 -16.58 7.70
C LYS A 62 -9.54 -16.69 8.36
N ILE A 63 -9.25 -15.75 9.27
CA ILE A 63 -8.06 -15.76 10.12
C ILE A 63 -8.38 -16.40 11.48
N ASN A 64 -7.42 -17.16 12.02
CA ASN A 64 -7.53 -17.75 13.35
C ASN A 64 -6.74 -16.94 14.38
N GLY A 65 -7.38 -16.60 15.49
CA GLY A 65 -6.74 -15.89 16.60
C GLY A 65 -5.85 -16.77 17.48
N PRO A 66 -4.98 -16.16 18.32
CA PRO A 66 -4.72 -14.72 18.42
C PRO A 66 -4.02 -14.16 17.17
N VAL A 67 -4.29 -12.90 16.82
CA VAL A 67 -3.78 -12.26 15.60
C VAL A 67 -2.88 -11.08 15.94
N LEU A 68 -1.72 -10.99 15.31
CA LEU A 68 -0.94 -9.76 15.25
C LEU A 68 -1.28 -9.00 13.96
N VAL A 69 -1.77 -7.77 14.07
CA VAL A 69 -1.77 -6.81 12.96
C VAL A 69 -0.45 -6.06 12.99
N TYR A 70 0.39 -6.24 11.97
CA TYR A 70 1.66 -5.54 11.83
C TYR A 70 1.52 -4.46 10.75
N ASP A 71 1.45 -3.20 11.18
CA ASP A 71 1.22 -2.05 10.32
C ASP A 71 2.49 -1.21 10.14
N PHE A 72 3.00 -1.17 8.92
CA PHE A 72 4.00 -0.20 8.47
C PHE A 72 3.54 0.60 7.23
N ASP A 73 2.27 0.49 6.83
CA ASP A 73 1.63 1.43 5.90
C ASP A 73 1.40 2.77 6.59
N ASN A 74 1.20 2.74 7.91
CA ASN A 74 1.04 3.87 8.82
C ASN A 74 -0.20 4.73 8.58
N TYR A 75 -1.06 4.42 7.62
CA TYR A 75 -2.29 5.16 7.42
C TYR A 75 -3.46 4.48 8.13
N TYR A 76 -4.64 4.44 7.52
CA TYR A 76 -5.87 4.01 8.19
C TYR A 76 -6.02 2.48 8.27
N LEU A 77 -5.44 1.73 7.32
CA LEU A 77 -5.89 0.36 7.05
C LEU A 77 -5.50 -0.62 8.16
N GLY A 78 -4.33 -0.46 8.79
CA GLY A 78 -3.92 -1.29 9.91
C GLY A 78 -4.89 -1.19 11.08
N GLY A 79 -5.23 0.04 11.50
CA GLY A 79 -6.22 0.30 12.55
C GLY A 79 -7.60 -0.28 12.21
N VAL A 80 -8.12 0.00 11.02
CA VAL A 80 -9.43 -0.51 10.56
C VAL A 80 -9.49 -2.04 10.59
N LEU A 81 -8.44 -2.73 10.13
CA LEU A 81 -8.42 -4.18 10.11
C LEU A 81 -8.26 -4.77 11.51
N ALA A 82 -7.50 -4.12 12.40
CA ALA A 82 -7.40 -4.52 13.80
C ALA A 82 -8.77 -4.44 14.51
N GLU A 83 -9.47 -3.32 14.38
CA GLU A 83 -10.82 -3.13 14.93
C GLU A 83 -11.82 -4.15 14.35
N LYS A 84 -11.79 -4.37 13.03
CA LYS A 84 -12.65 -5.34 12.36
C LYS A 84 -12.45 -6.76 12.91
N LEU A 85 -11.22 -7.19 13.11
CA LEU A 85 -10.90 -8.52 13.63
C LEU A 85 -11.30 -8.65 15.11
N ALA A 86 -11.07 -7.62 15.93
CA ALA A 86 -11.50 -7.61 17.32
C ALA A 86 -13.04 -7.66 17.44
N ALA A 87 -13.76 -6.94 16.60
CA ALA A 87 -15.23 -6.98 16.52
C ALA A 87 -15.79 -8.37 16.13
N GLN A 88 -14.96 -9.24 15.52
CA GLN A 88 -15.30 -10.64 15.26
C GLN A 88 -15.02 -11.57 16.45
N GLY A 89 -14.62 -11.03 17.60
CA GLY A 89 -14.31 -11.77 18.82
C GLY A 89 -12.90 -12.38 18.85
N LEU A 90 -12.00 -11.97 17.94
CA LEU A 90 -10.62 -12.42 17.96
C LEU A 90 -9.79 -11.62 18.97
N SER A 91 -8.85 -12.29 19.64
CA SER A 91 -7.79 -11.61 20.37
C SER A 91 -6.80 -11.02 19.37
N VAL A 92 -6.64 -9.69 19.39
CA VAL A 92 -5.83 -8.93 18.43
C VAL A 92 -4.81 -8.08 19.17
N SER A 93 -3.57 -8.09 18.70
CA SER A 93 -2.56 -7.10 19.06
C SER A 93 -2.18 -6.29 17.81
N TYR A 94 -1.80 -5.04 18.01
CA TYR A 94 -1.30 -4.16 16.95
C TYR A 94 0.19 -3.91 17.18
N ALA A 95 1.01 -4.02 16.14
CA ALA A 95 2.43 -3.66 16.19
C ALA A 95 2.83 -2.79 15.00
N THR A 96 3.79 -1.89 15.20
CA THR A 96 4.28 -0.98 14.16
C THR A 96 5.73 -0.54 14.41
N PRO A 97 6.51 -0.26 13.35
CA PRO A 97 7.79 0.43 13.51
C PRO A 97 7.64 1.90 13.93
N ALA A 98 6.48 2.52 13.70
CA ALA A 98 6.24 3.92 14.03
C ALA A 98 6.10 4.15 15.54
N GLY A 99 6.12 5.43 15.94
CA GLY A 99 5.89 5.83 17.34
C GLY A 99 4.43 5.74 17.80
N HIS A 100 3.49 5.56 16.87
CA HIS A 100 2.05 5.54 17.14
C HIS A 100 1.34 4.59 16.16
N ALA A 101 0.18 4.06 16.55
CA ALA A 101 -0.68 3.35 15.62
C ALA A 101 -1.22 4.33 14.56
N SER A 102 -1.33 3.87 13.31
CA SER A 102 -1.81 4.67 12.19
C SER A 102 -1.15 6.06 12.12
N ALA A 103 0.18 6.13 12.24
CA ALA A 103 0.92 7.36 12.51
C ALA A 103 0.61 8.52 11.54
N TRP A 104 0.31 8.26 10.27
CA TRP A 104 -0.03 9.27 9.26
C TRP A 104 -1.37 9.97 9.53
N THR A 105 -2.25 9.36 10.32
CA THR A 105 -3.58 9.93 10.67
C THR A 105 -3.50 11.19 11.56
N ILE A 106 -2.31 11.59 11.99
CA ILE A 106 -2.09 12.94 12.52
C ILE A 106 -2.42 14.00 11.45
N MET A 107 -2.14 13.72 10.17
CA MET A 107 -2.40 14.63 9.06
C MET A 107 -3.89 14.76 8.71
N THR A 108 -4.72 13.85 9.23
CA THR A 108 -6.18 13.84 9.04
C THR A 108 -6.97 14.17 10.31
N ASN A 109 -6.27 14.47 11.41
CA ASN A 109 -6.85 14.69 12.75
C ASN A 109 -7.61 13.48 13.33
N GLU A 110 -7.31 12.27 12.87
CA GLU A 110 -8.00 11.04 13.31
C GLU A 110 -7.23 10.28 14.40
N GLN A 111 -5.92 10.52 14.55
CA GLN A 111 -5.06 9.74 15.45
C GLN A 111 -5.60 9.59 16.88
N PRO A 112 -6.11 10.64 17.57
CA PRO A 112 -6.67 10.47 18.92
C PRO A 112 -7.87 9.52 18.96
N PHE A 113 -8.71 9.52 17.92
CA PHE A 113 -9.88 8.65 17.83
C PHE A 113 -9.49 7.22 17.50
N VAL A 114 -8.49 7.02 16.63
CA VAL A 114 -7.93 5.70 16.36
C VAL A 114 -7.42 5.06 17.67
N HIS A 115 -6.63 5.79 18.46
CA HIS A 115 -6.11 5.28 19.72
C HIS A 115 -7.22 4.98 20.75
N GLN A 116 -8.25 5.83 20.84
CA GLN A 116 -9.42 5.57 21.69
C GLN A 116 -10.16 4.30 21.26
N ASN A 117 -10.35 4.09 19.96
CA ASN A 117 -11.04 2.91 19.45
C ASN A 117 -10.24 1.62 19.68
N LEU A 118 -8.92 1.65 19.46
CA LEU A 118 -8.05 0.50 19.74
C LEU A 118 -8.07 0.13 21.23
N GLU A 119 -8.00 1.12 22.13
CA GLU A 119 -8.10 0.91 23.58
C GLU A 119 -9.48 0.34 23.97
N ASN A 120 -10.57 0.94 23.46
CA ASN A 120 -11.94 0.47 23.74
C ASN A 120 -12.19 -0.96 23.22
N ALA A 121 -11.51 -1.35 22.14
CA ALA A 121 -11.55 -2.70 21.59
C ALA A 121 -10.62 -3.69 22.33
N GLY A 122 -9.84 -3.22 23.32
CA GLY A 122 -8.89 -4.04 24.07
C GLY A 122 -7.69 -4.49 23.26
N ILE A 123 -7.29 -3.71 22.24
CA ILE A 123 -6.19 -4.04 21.32
C ILE A 123 -4.90 -3.37 21.83
N PRO A 124 -3.95 -4.13 22.42
CA PRO A 124 -2.67 -3.56 22.82
C PRO A 124 -1.86 -3.10 21.61
N VAL A 125 -1.25 -1.92 21.73
CA VAL A 125 -0.40 -1.31 20.70
C VAL A 125 1.07 -1.41 21.09
N ILE A 126 1.88 -2.04 20.24
CA ILE A 126 3.33 -2.20 20.40
C ILE A 126 4.03 -1.34 19.33
N THR A 127 4.73 -0.31 19.76
CA THR A 127 5.38 0.66 18.87
C THR A 127 6.88 0.42 18.75
N GLN A 128 7.52 1.03 17.75
CA GLN A 128 8.97 1.02 17.57
C GLN A 128 9.56 -0.40 17.45
N VAL A 129 8.82 -1.30 16.79
CA VAL A 129 9.21 -2.71 16.61
C VAL A 129 9.18 -3.11 15.15
N LEU A 130 10.16 -3.92 14.76
CA LEU A 130 10.22 -4.63 13.49
C LEU A 130 9.74 -6.07 13.68
N LEU A 131 8.86 -6.52 12.78
CA LEU A 131 8.51 -7.93 12.64
C LEU A 131 9.68 -8.71 12.06
N GLN A 132 10.13 -9.75 12.76
CA GLN A 132 11.28 -10.56 12.37
C GLN A 132 10.86 -11.96 11.90
N SER A 133 9.97 -12.61 12.64
CA SER A 133 9.60 -14.01 12.38
C SER A 133 8.22 -14.37 12.94
N HIS A 134 7.69 -15.49 12.47
CA HIS A 134 6.52 -16.16 13.03
C HIS A 134 6.76 -17.66 13.02
N GLU A 135 6.93 -18.27 14.18
CA GLU A 135 7.26 -19.69 14.32
C GLU A 135 6.49 -20.28 15.50
N ASN A 136 5.86 -21.44 15.32
CA ASN A 136 5.13 -22.16 16.38
C ASN A 136 4.16 -21.25 17.16
N ASP A 137 3.31 -20.50 16.45
CA ASP A 137 2.37 -19.52 17.01
C ASP A 137 3.02 -18.44 17.90
N THR A 138 4.31 -18.17 17.67
CA THR A 138 5.09 -17.13 18.36
C THR A 138 5.69 -16.15 17.36
N ILE A 139 5.51 -14.86 17.61
CA ILE A 139 6.08 -13.77 16.82
C ILE A 139 7.39 -13.31 17.43
N GLY A 140 8.41 -13.21 16.60
CA GLY A 140 9.63 -12.47 16.91
C GLY A 140 9.50 -11.01 16.51
N LEU A 141 9.67 -10.11 17.47
CA LEU A 141 9.77 -8.66 17.24
C LEU A 141 11.12 -8.17 17.75
N ALA A 142 11.68 -7.16 17.10
CA ALA A 142 12.89 -6.48 17.55
C ALA A 142 12.65 -4.97 17.63
N ASN A 143 13.09 -4.32 18.70
CA ASN A 143 13.03 -2.86 18.75
C ASN A 143 13.84 -2.25 17.60
N ILE A 144 13.25 -1.29 16.88
CA ILE A 144 13.82 -0.71 15.65
C ILE A 144 15.16 0.00 15.86
N PHE A 145 15.45 0.48 17.08
CA PHE A 145 16.66 1.25 17.40
C PHE A 145 17.73 0.43 18.13
N THR A 146 17.31 -0.46 19.02
CA THR A 146 18.21 -1.18 19.94
C THR A 146 18.37 -2.64 19.60
N GLU A 147 17.59 -3.14 18.64
CA GLU A 147 17.52 -4.56 18.26
C GLU A 147 17.10 -5.49 19.41
N LYS A 148 16.66 -4.92 20.55
CA LYS A 148 16.19 -5.69 21.70
C LYS A 148 15.01 -6.57 21.26
N LEU A 149 15.22 -7.87 21.38
CA LEU A 149 14.23 -8.87 21.02
C LEU A 149 13.10 -8.94 22.04
N GLN A 150 11.90 -9.19 21.54
CA GLN A 150 10.73 -9.53 22.32
C GLN A 150 9.88 -10.57 21.57
N GLN A 151 9.06 -11.31 22.30
CA GLN A 151 8.19 -12.33 21.73
C GLN A 151 6.73 -12.06 22.10
N LEU A 152 5.83 -12.42 21.19
CA LEU A 152 4.39 -12.31 21.37
C LEU A 152 3.71 -13.60 20.87
N ALA A 153 2.81 -14.18 21.66
CA ALA A 153 2.01 -15.31 21.18
C ALA A 153 0.96 -14.82 20.17
N ALA A 154 1.02 -15.32 18.94
CA ALA A 154 0.00 -15.10 17.92
C ALA A 154 -0.01 -16.26 16.91
N LYS A 155 -1.19 -16.79 16.66
CA LYS A 155 -1.40 -17.85 15.68
C LYS A 155 -1.30 -17.33 14.25
N SER A 156 -1.71 -16.08 14.04
CA SER A 156 -1.72 -15.46 12.71
C SER A 156 -1.09 -14.07 12.71
N VAL A 157 -0.55 -13.67 11.56
CA VAL A 157 -0.05 -12.32 11.31
C VAL A 157 -0.82 -11.73 10.13
N LEU A 158 -1.29 -10.51 10.27
CA LEU A 158 -1.81 -9.70 9.18
C LEU A 158 -0.82 -8.56 8.92
N ILE A 159 -0.10 -8.61 7.80
CA ILE A 159 0.87 -7.58 7.42
C ILE A 159 0.15 -6.52 6.60
N VAL A 160 0.17 -5.26 7.07
CA VAL A 160 -0.35 -4.09 6.38
C VAL A 160 0.81 -3.15 6.13
N GLY A 161 1.32 -3.10 4.91
CA GLY A 161 2.49 -2.28 4.60
C GLY A 161 2.73 -2.04 3.12
N LEU A 162 3.64 -2.81 2.52
CA LEU A 162 4.01 -2.58 1.13
C LEU A 162 2.91 -3.04 0.17
N ARG A 163 2.64 -2.20 -0.84
CA ARG A 163 1.90 -2.59 -2.04
C ARG A 163 2.85 -2.69 -3.24
N ARG A 164 2.70 -3.74 -4.04
CA ARG A 164 3.40 -3.92 -5.31
C ARG A 164 2.48 -3.50 -6.46
N PRO A 165 2.93 -2.62 -7.38
CA PRO A 165 2.16 -2.30 -8.58
C PRO A 165 1.81 -3.56 -9.38
N ASN A 166 0.60 -3.63 -9.93
CA ASN A 166 0.22 -4.68 -10.85
C ASN A 166 0.49 -4.20 -12.28
N ASP A 167 1.74 -4.30 -12.75
CA ASP A 167 2.17 -3.71 -14.03
C ASP A 167 2.57 -4.73 -15.11
N SER A 168 2.33 -6.03 -14.89
CA SER A 168 2.73 -7.09 -15.82
C SER A 168 2.20 -6.89 -17.23
N LEU A 169 0.93 -6.46 -17.37
CA LEU A 169 0.30 -6.18 -18.66
C LEU A 169 0.98 -5.03 -19.39
N TYR A 170 1.29 -3.95 -18.67
CA TYR A 170 2.07 -2.84 -19.21
C TYR A 170 3.45 -3.29 -19.69
N GLN A 171 4.20 -4.00 -18.84
CA GLN A 171 5.54 -4.51 -19.19
C GLN A 171 5.49 -5.39 -20.44
N THR A 172 4.45 -6.23 -20.54
CA THR A 172 4.22 -7.10 -21.69
C THR A 172 3.98 -6.29 -22.96
N LEU A 173 3.15 -5.24 -22.92
CA LEU A 173 2.87 -4.38 -24.07
C LEU A 173 4.10 -3.59 -24.55
N ILE A 174 4.92 -3.08 -23.64
CA ILE A 174 6.11 -2.29 -24.01
C ILE A 174 7.31 -3.15 -24.41
N SER A 175 7.30 -4.44 -24.07
CA SER A 175 8.38 -5.38 -24.43
C SER A 175 8.46 -5.67 -25.94
N ASN A 176 7.39 -5.44 -26.70
CA ASN A 176 7.36 -5.59 -28.16
C ASN A 176 6.76 -4.35 -28.86
N PRO A 177 7.52 -3.25 -28.96
CA PRO A 177 7.03 -2.00 -29.55
C PRO A 177 6.57 -2.16 -31.02
N ASN A 178 7.16 -3.08 -31.78
CA ASN A 178 6.80 -3.30 -33.18
C ASN A 178 5.39 -3.87 -33.32
N ALA A 179 5.01 -4.83 -32.47
CA ALA A 179 3.65 -5.39 -32.47
C ALA A 179 2.62 -4.33 -32.03
N THR A 180 2.95 -3.56 -30.99
CA THR A 180 2.12 -2.46 -30.48
C THR A 180 1.90 -1.39 -31.56
N LEU A 181 2.95 -0.99 -32.28
CA LEU A 181 2.84 -0.02 -33.37
C LEU A 181 2.06 -0.59 -34.57
N ALA A 182 2.28 -1.86 -34.92
CA ALA A 182 1.56 -2.52 -36.01
C ALA A 182 0.05 -2.64 -35.74
N ALA A 183 -0.35 -2.73 -34.46
CA ALA A 183 -1.74 -2.67 -34.02
C ALA A 183 -2.34 -1.25 -34.03
N GLY A 184 -1.57 -0.23 -34.41
CA GLY A 184 -2.02 1.17 -34.46
C GLY A 184 -1.94 1.92 -33.12
N ILE A 185 -1.37 1.31 -32.08
CA ILE A 185 -1.20 1.95 -30.78
C ILE A 185 -0.01 2.92 -30.82
N LYS A 186 -0.28 4.19 -30.55
CA LYS A 186 0.68 5.31 -30.51
C LYS A 186 1.34 5.48 -29.14
N SER A 187 0.65 5.17 -28.05
CA SER A 187 1.20 5.21 -26.69
C SER A 187 0.61 4.14 -25.79
N VAL A 188 1.44 3.65 -24.86
CA VAL A 188 1.06 2.78 -23.76
C VAL A 188 1.57 3.42 -22.47
N ASP A 189 0.67 3.82 -21.59
CA ASP A 189 0.97 4.55 -20.36
C ASP A 189 0.46 3.80 -19.12
N ARG A 190 0.93 4.18 -17.93
CA ARG A 190 0.39 3.70 -16.64
C ARG A 190 -0.05 4.87 -15.76
N ILE A 191 -1.12 4.65 -15.00
CA ILE A 191 -1.62 5.62 -14.02
C ILE A 191 -1.99 4.96 -12.69
N GLY A 192 -2.17 5.80 -11.67
CA GLY A 192 -2.61 5.40 -10.34
C GLY A 192 -1.68 4.39 -9.67
N ASP A 193 -2.25 3.45 -8.93
CA ASP A 193 -1.47 2.47 -8.16
C ASP A 193 -0.63 1.52 -9.04
N CYS A 194 -0.98 1.35 -10.33
CA CYS A 194 -0.18 0.58 -11.29
C CYS A 194 1.14 1.31 -11.64
N LEU A 195 1.15 2.64 -11.54
CA LEU A 195 2.34 3.46 -11.68
C LEU A 195 3.10 3.54 -10.34
N ALA A 196 2.41 3.98 -9.29
CA ALA A 196 2.96 4.14 -7.95
C ALA A 196 1.84 4.06 -6.90
N PRO A 197 1.78 3.00 -6.07
CA PRO A 197 0.77 2.85 -5.04
C PRO A 197 0.73 4.04 -4.08
N GLY A 198 -0.46 4.59 -3.86
CA GLY A 198 -0.65 5.74 -2.99
C GLY A 198 -2.01 5.76 -2.31
N ALA A 199 -2.36 6.87 -1.68
CA ALA A 199 -3.73 7.10 -1.23
C ALA A 199 -4.67 7.20 -2.44
N ILE A 200 -5.98 6.97 -2.22
CA ILE A 200 -7.01 7.02 -3.28
C ILE A 200 -6.94 8.35 -4.07
N VAL A 201 -6.67 9.47 -3.39
CA VAL A 201 -6.51 10.78 -4.03
C VAL A 201 -5.40 10.82 -5.08
N HIS A 202 -4.30 10.06 -4.90
CA HIS A 202 -3.23 9.98 -5.89
C HIS A 202 -3.66 9.24 -7.15
N ALA A 203 -4.47 8.18 -7.00
CA ALA A 203 -5.05 7.47 -8.15
C ALA A 203 -6.02 8.37 -8.93
N ILE A 204 -6.88 9.10 -8.23
CA ILE A 204 -7.81 10.07 -8.83
C ILE A 204 -7.04 11.16 -9.57
N TYR A 205 -6.05 11.77 -8.90
CA TYR A 205 -5.21 12.80 -9.50
C TYR A 205 -4.49 12.29 -10.74
N SER A 206 -3.88 11.10 -10.68
CA SER A 206 -3.13 10.52 -11.79
C SER A 206 -4.00 10.29 -13.03
N GLY A 207 -5.24 9.82 -12.85
CA GLY A 207 -6.18 9.70 -13.97
C GLY A 207 -6.60 11.06 -14.54
N HIS A 208 -6.84 12.05 -13.67
CA HIS A 208 -7.18 13.41 -14.10
C HIS A 208 -6.03 14.08 -14.88
N ASP A 209 -4.81 13.99 -14.36
CA ASP A 209 -3.60 14.53 -14.97
C ASP A 209 -3.35 13.90 -16.34
N TYR A 210 -3.49 12.58 -16.47
CA TYR A 210 -3.36 11.90 -17.75
C TYR A 210 -4.37 12.41 -18.78
N ALA A 211 -5.65 12.46 -18.42
CA ALA A 211 -6.71 12.91 -19.33
C ALA A 211 -6.54 14.36 -19.77
N ARG A 212 -6.09 15.25 -18.86
CA ARG A 212 -5.82 16.66 -19.16
C ARG A 212 -4.67 16.86 -20.13
N ASN A 213 -3.67 15.99 -20.07
CA ASN A 213 -2.44 16.12 -20.84
C ASN A 213 -2.39 15.18 -22.06
N LEU A 214 -3.51 14.57 -22.47
CA LEU A 214 -3.54 13.59 -23.55
C LEU A 214 -2.97 14.15 -24.86
N ASP A 215 -3.39 15.35 -25.26
CA ASP A 215 -3.01 15.98 -26.54
C ASP A 215 -2.02 17.16 -26.39
N THR A 216 -1.47 17.36 -25.19
CA THR A 216 -0.53 18.45 -24.91
C THR A 216 0.81 17.90 -24.47
N THR A 217 1.91 18.47 -24.98
CA THR A 217 3.22 18.31 -24.33
C THR A 217 3.11 18.86 -22.91
N ARG A 218 3.43 18.02 -21.91
CA ARG A 218 3.33 18.32 -20.48
C ARG A 218 3.79 19.75 -20.19
N SER A 219 2.84 20.64 -19.93
CA SER A 219 3.12 22.02 -19.54
C SER A 219 3.96 22.00 -18.27
N ASP A 220 4.96 22.88 -18.21
CA ASP A 220 5.92 22.98 -17.13
C ASP A 220 5.25 22.90 -15.75
N LEU A 221 5.90 22.12 -14.89
CA LEU A 221 5.61 21.91 -13.47
C LEU A 221 4.91 23.12 -12.83
N TYR A 222 3.77 22.88 -12.19
CA TYR A 222 3.22 23.88 -11.27
C TYR A 222 4.25 24.10 -10.15
N LEU A 223 4.74 25.34 -10.03
CA LEU A 223 5.47 25.77 -8.85
C LEU A 223 4.54 25.59 -7.65
N ARG A 224 5.00 24.88 -6.60
CA ARG A 224 4.31 24.88 -5.31
C ARG A 224 4.11 26.32 -4.85
N ASP A 225 3.02 26.54 -4.12
CA ASP A 225 2.72 27.81 -3.46
C ASP A 225 3.95 28.40 -2.77
N ILE A 226 3.99 29.74 -2.82
CA ILE A 226 4.94 30.68 -2.21
C ILE A 226 5.73 30.06 -1.04
N PRO A 227 7.07 30.15 -1.00
CA PRO A 227 7.85 29.63 0.11
C PRO A 227 7.35 30.23 1.44
N ILE A 228 6.77 29.40 2.30
CA ILE A 228 6.52 29.73 3.71
C ILE A 228 7.86 29.61 4.45
N ALA A 229 8.77 30.53 4.15
CA ALA A 229 9.88 30.89 5.01
C ALA A 229 10.43 32.23 4.54
N VAL A 230 9.93 33.32 5.12
CA VAL A 230 10.60 34.63 5.04
C VAL A 230 11.87 34.64 5.91
N ASN A 231 12.03 33.66 6.82
CA ASN A 231 13.20 33.52 7.69
C ASN A 231 13.64 32.05 7.83
N PRO A 232 14.66 31.58 7.09
CA PRO A 232 15.31 30.32 7.40
C PRO A 232 16.09 30.44 8.74
N PRO A 233 16.22 29.35 9.52
CA PRO A 233 17.08 29.38 10.71
C PRO A 233 18.52 29.73 10.31
N GLY A 234 19.11 30.69 11.00
CA GLY A 234 20.49 31.13 10.81
C GLY A 234 21.50 30.06 11.25
N ALA A 235 22.77 30.28 10.92
CA ALA A 235 23.85 29.40 11.34
C ALA A 235 23.81 29.17 12.86
N VAL A 236 23.87 27.91 13.27
CA VAL A 236 24.11 27.54 14.65
C VAL A 236 25.51 28.05 15.00
N ILE A 237 25.60 28.97 15.94
CA ILE A 237 26.87 29.39 16.57
C ILE A 237 27.34 28.29 17.51
#